data_AF-A0A537MQN5-F1
#
_entry.id   AF-A0A537MQN5-F1
#
_cell.length_a   1.000
_cell.length_b   1.000
_cell.length_c   1.000
_cell.angle_alpha   90.00
_cell.angle_beta   90.00
_cell.angle_gamma   90.00
#
_symmetry.space_group_name_H-M   'P 1'
#
loop_
_entity.id
_entity.type
_entity.pdbx_description
1 polymer ?
#
loop_
_entity_poly.entity_id
_entity_poly.type
_entity_poly.pdbx_seq_one_letter_code
_entity_poly.pdbx_strand_id
1 'polypeptide(L)'
;MRSDYGGVLNYTLYSAGAGQWTPRSVAFNGSSASLDARAFTPFGTLSQSGILRSSFDNRFNALRLDTTLAYSDRETLTTYRGGDAIGGGLA
;
A
#
# COMPACT_ATOMS: atom_id res chain seq x y z
N MET A 1 29.48 -4.59 -9.03
CA MET A 1 28.00 -4.73 -9.15
C MET A 1 27.40 -3.37 -8.83
N ARG A 2 26.67 -2.78 -9.77
CA ARG A 2 26.14 -1.42 -9.61
C ARG A 2 24.98 -1.47 -8.63
N SER A 3 25.15 -0.77 -7.52
CA SER A 3 24.17 -0.73 -6.45
C SER A 3 23.30 0.49 -6.67
N ASP A 4 22.34 0.37 -7.56
CA ASP A 4 21.47 1.48 -7.93
C ASP A 4 20.31 1.61 -6.95
N TYR A 5 19.94 2.86 -6.67
CA TYR A 5 18.72 3.20 -5.97
C TYR A 5 17.56 3.13 -6.95
N GLY A 6 16.46 2.51 -6.54
CA GLY A 6 15.26 2.36 -7.35
C GLY A 6 14.01 2.47 -6.50
N GLY A 7 12.87 2.72 -7.14
CA GLY A 7 11.60 2.77 -6.45
C GLY A 7 10.47 2.39 -7.37
N VAL A 8 9.47 1.71 -6.81
CA VAL A 8 8.21 1.38 -7.48
C VAL A 8 7.07 1.79 -6.56
N LEU A 9 6.02 2.33 -7.15
CA LEU A 9 4.76 2.62 -6.49
C LEU A 9 3.64 1.98 -7.30
N ASN A 10 2.96 1.00 -6.71
CA ASN A 10 1.75 0.42 -7.25
C ASN A 10 0.55 1.10 -6.60
N TYR A 11 -0.49 1.35 -7.38
CA TYR A 11 -1.72 1.93 -6.88
C TYR A 11 -2.94 1.29 -7.53
N THR A 12 -4.03 1.21 -6.77
CA THR A 12 -5.33 0.79 -7.28
C THR A 12 -6.37 1.79 -6.77
N LEU A 13 -7.16 2.36 -7.68
CA LEU A 13 -8.22 3.31 -7.33
C LEU A 13 -9.57 2.70 -7.69
N TYR A 14 -10.48 2.72 -6.72
CA TYR A 14 -11.86 2.27 -6.86
C TYR A 14 -12.80 3.40 -6.50
N SER A 15 -13.88 3.53 -7.26
CA SER A 15 -14.93 4.51 -7.02
C SER A 15 -16.28 3.87 -7.28
N ALA A 16 -17.23 4.09 -6.37
CA ALA A 16 -18.58 3.55 -6.48
C ALA A 16 -19.60 4.68 -6.42
N GLY A 17 -20.50 4.69 -7.40
CA GLY A 17 -21.73 5.48 -7.41
C GLY A 17 -22.94 4.56 -7.52
N ALA A 18 -24.05 4.94 -6.90
CA ALA A 18 -25.36 4.35 -7.13
C ALA A 18 -26.08 5.12 -8.25
N GLY A 19 -26.65 4.37 -9.19
CA GLY A 19 -27.39 4.91 -10.34
C GLY A 19 -28.80 5.42 -9.99
N GLN A 20 -29.07 5.80 -8.74
CA GLN A 20 -30.37 6.36 -8.37
C GLN A 20 -30.44 7.82 -8.82
N TRP A 21 -30.87 8.02 -10.06
CA TRP A 21 -31.11 9.33 -10.64
C TRP A 21 -32.36 9.95 -10.00
N THR A 22 -32.16 10.71 -8.93
CA THR A 22 -33.15 11.68 -8.43
C THR A 22 -32.71 13.08 -8.84
N PRO A 23 -33.64 13.99 -9.22
CA PRO A 23 -33.31 15.34 -9.71
C PRO A 23 -32.56 16.25 -8.70
N ARG A 24 -32.19 15.73 -7.53
CA ARG A 24 -31.54 16.47 -6.43
C ARG A 24 -30.22 15.85 -5.95
N SER A 25 -29.78 14.68 -6.43
CA SER A 25 -28.49 14.09 -6.02
C SER A 25 -27.94 13.03 -6.97
N VAL A 26 -26.62 13.07 -7.18
CA VAL A 26 -25.83 11.91 -7.64
C VAL A 26 -25.51 11.09 -6.39
N ALA A 27 -25.99 9.84 -6.32
CA ALA A 27 -25.66 8.98 -5.20
C ALA A 27 -24.20 8.50 -5.34
N PHE A 28 -23.25 9.17 -4.71
CA PHE A 28 -21.86 8.71 -4.59
C PHE A 28 -21.73 7.88 -3.32
N ASN A 29 -21.25 6.64 -3.42
CA ASN A 29 -21.14 5.73 -2.27
C ASN A 29 -19.74 5.79 -1.63
N GLY A 30 -18.73 6.22 -2.39
CA GLY A 30 -17.38 6.40 -1.88
C GLY A 30 -16.30 6.05 -2.90
N SER A 31 -15.07 6.39 -2.55
CA SER A 31 -13.86 6.01 -3.26
C SER A 31 -12.87 5.34 -2.30
N SER A 32 -12.04 4.46 -2.82
CA SER A 32 -10.93 3.87 -2.08
C SER A 32 -9.71 3.77 -2.97
N ALA A 33 -8.55 4.10 -2.42
CA ALA A 33 -7.26 3.91 -3.05
C ALA A 33 -6.43 2.93 -2.22
N SER A 34 -5.77 1.98 -2.87
CA SER A 34 -4.71 1.17 -2.26
C SER A 34 -3.38 1.60 -2.85
N LEU A 35 -2.38 1.77 -2.00
CA LEU A 35 -1.03 2.21 -2.35
C LEU A 35 -0.02 1.20 -1.78
N ASP A 36 0.89 0.76 -2.63
CA ASP A 36 2.01 -0.11 -2.26
C ASP A 36 3.30 0.51 -2.80
N ALA A 37 4.13 1.00 -1.89
CA ALA A 37 5.40 1.64 -2.19
C ALA A 37 6.55 0.69 -1.86
N ARG A 38 7.55 0.63 -2.75
CA ARG A 38 8.76 -0.14 -2.55
C ARG A 38 9.97 0.67 -2.99
N ALA A 39 10.91 0.89 -2.09
CA ALA A 39 12.19 1.52 -2.35
C ALA A 39 13.30 0.47 -2.28
N PHE A 40 14.14 0.43 -3.30
CA PHE A 40 15.28 -0.46 -3.44
C PHE A 40 16.57 0.33 -3.23
N THR A 41 17.43 -0.18 -2.37
CA THR A 41 18.71 0.43 -2.05
C THR A 41 19.81 -0.64 -2.06
N PRO A 42 21.08 -0.23 -2.14
CA PRO A 42 22.23 -1.10 -1.85
C PRO A 42 22.12 -1.88 -0.55
N PHE A 43 21.50 -1.25 0.45
CA PHE A 43 21.39 -1.73 1.82
C PHE A 43 20.04 -2.43 2.08
N GLY A 44 19.34 -2.86 1.02
CA GLY A 44 18.08 -3.59 1.13
C GLY A 44 16.89 -2.85 0.55
N THR A 45 15.70 -3.40 0.81
CA THR A 45 14.42 -2.97 0.27
C THR A 45 13.49 -2.55 1.40
N LEU A 46 12.95 -1.34 1.32
CA LEU A 46 11.88 -0.86 2.17
C LEU A 46 10.56 -0.98 1.42
N SER A 47 9.54 -1.58 2.03
CA SER A 47 8.20 -1.71 1.47
C SER A 47 7.19 -1.12 2.46
N GLN A 48 6.20 -0.39 1.97
CA GLN A 48 5.11 0.15 2.78
C GLN A 48 3.80 0.10 2.00
N SER A 49 2.73 -0.37 2.65
CA SER A 49 1.40 -0.49 2.05
C SER A 49 0.34 0.23 2.90
N GLY A 50 -0.70 0.74 2.22
CA GLY A 50 -1.81 1.42 2.87
C GLY A 50 -3.06 1.52 2.01
N ILE A 51 -4.19 1.76 2.66
CA ILE A 51 -5.48 1.99 2.03
C ILE A 51 -6.03 3.34 2.48
N LEU A 52 -6.43 4.17 1.52
CA LEU A 52 -7.17 5.40 1.73
C LEU A 52 -8.63 5.14 1.32
N ARG A 53 -9.57 5.64 2.10
CA ARG A 53 -11.01 5.56 1.80
C ARG A 53 -11.65 6.92 2.03
N SER A 54 -12.52 7.31 1.12
CA SER A 54 -13.34 8.50 1.24
C SER A 54 -14.79 8.14 0.97
N SER A 55 -15.72 8.68 1.74
CA SER A 55 -17.16 8.48 1.56
C SER A 55 -17.89 9.82 1.49
N PHE A 56 -19.11 9.82 0.94
CA PHE A 56 -19.93 11.02 0.74
C PHE A 56 -20.27 11.75 2.04
N ASP A 57 -20.26 11.05 3.18
CA ASP A 57 -20.44 11.64 4.53
C ASP A 57 -19.17 12.37 5.03
N ASN A 58 -18.30 12.80 4.12
CA ASN A 58 -17.02 13.46 4.36
C ASN A 58 -16.04 12.65 5.25
N ARG A 59 -16.26 11.34 5.38
CA ARG A 59 -15.42 10.45 6.18
C ARG A 59 -14.22 10.01 5.35
N PHE A 60 -13.11 10.70 5.57
CA PHE A 60 -11.80 10.24 5.12
C PHE A 60 -11.19 9.29 6.15
N ASN A 61 -10.75 8.12 5.72
CA ASN A 61 -10.06 7.14 6.54
C ASN A 61 -8.78 6.70 5.84
N ALA A 62 -7.67 6.68 6.58
CA ALA A 62 -6.40 6.18 6.11
C ALA A 62 -5.98 5.03 7.03
N LEU A 63 -5.82 3.84 6.44
CA LEU A 63 -5.34 2.65 7.12
C LEU A 63 -3.93 2.34 6.61
N ARG A 64 -2.94 2.38 7.50
CA ARG A 64 -1.64 1.77 7.24
C ARG A 64 -1.79 0.26 7.38
N LEU A 65 -1.32 -0.48 6.37
CA LEU A 65 -1.38 -1.94 6.40
C LEU A 65 -0.07 -2.49 6.94
N ASP A 66 1.03 -2.25 6.24
CA ASP A 66 2.31 -2.86 6.58
C ASP A 66 3.48 -1.94 6.28
N THR A 67 4.57 -2.12 7.03
CA THR A 67 5.88 -1.56 6.73
C THR A 67 6.93 -2.63 6.98
N THR A 68 7.71 -2.98 5.96
CA THR A 68 8.76 -4.01 6.04
C THR A 68 10.06 -3.49 5.48
N LEU A 69 11.16 -3.70 6.22
CA LEU A 69 12.52 -3.53 5.75
C LEU A 69 13.16 -4.91 5.57
N ALA A 70 13.74 -5.16 4.40
CA ALA A 70 14.44 -6.39 4.08
C ALA A 70 15.88 -6.09 3.65
N TYR A 71 16.87 -6.56 4.39
CA TYR A 71 18.28 -6.45 4.07
C TYR A 71 18.84 -7.84 3.76
N SER A 72 19.55 -8.00 2.64
CA SER A 72 20.18 -9.26 2.25
C SER A 72 21.68 -9.08 2.17
N ASP A 73 22.40 -9.80 3.03
CA ASP A 73 23.84 -9.89 2.99
C ASP A 73 24.26 -11.00 2.00
N ARG A 74 25.01 -10.63 0.96
CA ARG A 74 25.37 -11.55 -0.13
C ARG A 74 26.52 -12.48 0.21
N GLU A 75 27.36 -12.11 1.18
CA GLU A 75 28.52 -12.89 1.59
C GLU A 75 28.12 -14.07 2.47
N THR A 76 27.13 -13.83 3.34
CA THR A 76 26.59 -14.83 4.26
C THR A 76 25.30 -15.49 3.76
N LEU A 77 24.81 -15.09 2.57
CA LEU A 77 23.51 -15.50 2.01
C LEU A 77 22.34 -15.33 3.01
N THR A 78 22.45 -14.39 3.95
CA THR A 78 21.50 -14.21 5.04
C THR A 78 20.61 -13.00 4.76
N THR A 79 19.29 -13.16 4.92
CA THR A 79 18.32 -12.06 4.76
C THR A 79 17.67 -11.72 6.10
N TYR A 80 17.85 -10.48 6.52
CA TYR A 80 17.24 -9.90 7.70
C TYR A 80 15.96 -9.16 7.28
N ARG A 81 14.83 -9.50 7.90
CA ARG A 81 13.58 -8.74 7.76
C ARG A 81 13.16 -8.18 9.10
N GLY A 82 12.84 -6.89 9.13
CA GLY A 82 12.28 -6.22 10.29
C GLY A 82 11.14 -5.31 9.87
N GLY A 83 10.05 -5.30 10.63
CA GLY A 83 8.88 -4.48 10.35
C GLY A 83 7.61 -5.07 10.92
N ASP A 84 6.49 -4.41 10.62
CA ASP A 84 5.16 -4.93 10.88
C ASP A 84 4.94 -6.08 9.91
N ALA A 85 4.96 -7.30 10.43
CA ALA A 85 4.61 -8.48 9.67
C ALA A 85 3.11 -8.72 9.84
N ILE A 86 2.34 -8.69 8.74
CA ILE A 86 1.28 -9.69 8.59
C ILE A 86 2.02 -11.02 8.63
N GLY A 87 2.09 -11.64 9.81
CA GLY A 87 2.54 -13.02 9.94
C GLY A 87 1.75 -13.80 8.92
N GLY A 88 2.44 -14.32 7.88
CA GLY A 88 1.80 -15.11 6.84
C GLY A 88 0.99 -16.16 7.57
N GLY A 89 -0.34 -16.11 7.41
CA GLY A 89 -1.24 -16.98 8.13
C GLY A 89 -0.79 -18.42 7.94
N LEU A 90 -0.14 -18.97 8.96
CA LEU A 90 0.06 -20.39 9.08
C LEU A 90 -1.25 -20.87 9.69
N ALA A 91 -2.13 -21.36 8.82
CA ALA A 91 -3.23 -22.23 9.21
C ALA A 91 -2.68 -23.53 9.83
#